data_AF-A0AAE0GCB2-F1
#
_entry.id   AF-A0AAE0GCB2-F1
#
_cell.length_a   1.000
_cell.length_b   1.000
_cell.length_c   1.000
_cell.angle_alpha   90.00
_cell.angle_beta   90.00
_cell.angle_gamma   90.00
#
_symmetry.space_group_name_H-M   'P 1'
#
loop_
_entity.id
_entity.type
_entity.pdbx_description
1 polymer ?
#
loop_
_entity_poly.entity_id
_entity_poly.type
_entity_poly.pdbx_seq_one_letter_code
_entity_poly.pdbx_strand_id
1 'polypeptide(L)'
;MFFASAGNAIGPETFELTVDKYEPAECAIGAPKNGRCIRVYVTAENANNTKPAYNSEIFGRVRFSNGESALYGDFAEASDAGQLASIPEEISVNKKSASFGIILTPGNEDDPLDFVKLKARTYPGMRADFRVIAPVGFEDEECENAAYGLPCDEEF
;
A
#
# COMPACT_ATOMS: atom_id res chain seq x y z
N MET A 1 -37.56 -26.12 11.16
CA MET A 1 -36.35 -26.24 10.31
C MET A 1 -35.84 -24.84 10.07
N PHE A 2 -34.84 -24.42 10.84
CA PHE A 2 -34.14 -23.16 10.62
C PHE A 2 -33.00 -23.44 9.65
N PHE A 3 -33.11 -22.96 8.41
CA PHE A 3 -31.96 -22.88 7.52
C PHE A 3 -31.10 -21.73 8.03
N ALA A 4 -30.03 -22.05 8.75
CA ALA A 4 -28.94 -21.12 8.92
C ALA A 4 -28.40 -20.82 7.51
N SER A 5 -28.63 -19.60 7.03
CA SER A 5 -27.91 -19.05 5.88
C SER A 5 -26.44 -19.27 6.15
N ALA A 6 -25.75 -20.02 5.28
CA ALA A 6 -24.31 -20.17 5.34
C ALA A 6 -23.71 -18.78 5.50
N GLY A 7 -23.04 -18.55 6.64
CA GLY A 7 -22.29 -17.33 6.85
C GLY A 7 -21.30 -17.24 5.70
N ASN A 8 -21.40 -16.17 4.90
CA ASN A 8 -20.35 -15.79 3.97
C ASN A 8 -19.10 -15.55 4.83
N ALA A 9 -18.28 -16.58 5.02
CA ALA A 9 -16.90 -16.42 5.44
C ALA A 9 -16.18 -15.81 4.23
N ILE A 10 -16.36 -14.50 4.08
CA ILE A 10 -15.71 -13.69 3.05
C ILE A 10 -14.22 -13.76 3.38
N GLY A 11 -13.45 -14.49 2.57
CA GLY A 11 -12.00 -14.43 2.66
C GLY A 11 -11.49 -13.03 2.31
N PRO A 12 -10.21 -12.76 2.52
CA PRO A 12 -9.64 -11.49 2.08
C PRO A 12 -9.82 -11.27 0.58
N GLU A 13 -10.21 -10.05 0.22
CA GLU A 13 -10.38 -9.60 -1.16
C GLU A 13 -9.02 -9.21 -1.72
N THR A 14 -8.73 -9.58 -2.96
CA THR A 14 -7.47 -9.25 -3.65
C THR A 14 -7.77 -8.35 -4.84
N PHE A 15 -6.99 -7.28 -4.96
CA PHE A 15 -7.01 -6.34 -6.08
C PHE A 15 -5.70 -6.49 -6.83
N GLU A 16 -5.78 -6.62 -8.15
CA GLU A 16 -4.60 -6.53 -9.01
C GLU A 16 -4.21 -5.05 -9.11
N LEU A 17 -2.91 -4.76 -8.98
CA LEU A 17 -2.39 -3.40 -9.05
C LEU A 17 -1.60 -3.21 -10.34
N THR A 18 -1.99 -2.19 -11.10
CA THR A 18 -1.22 -1.71 -12.25
C THR A 18 -0.49 -0.44 -11.85
N VAL A 19 0.83 -0.38 -12.04
CA VAL A 19 1.61 0.83 -11.76
C VAL A 19 1.43 1.83 -12.89
N ASP A 20 0.97 3.02 -12.55
CA ASP A 20 0.77 4.12 -13.49
C ASP A 20 2.05 4.98 -13.60
N LYS A 21 2.64 5.32 -12.45
CA LYS A 21 3.93 6.04 -12.35
C LYS A 21 4.52 5.88 -10.95
N TYR A 22 5.78 6.29 -10.78
CA TYR A 22 6.40 6.49 -9.47
C TYR A 22 7.29 7.72 -9.51
N GLU A 23 7.48 8.36 -8.36
CA GLU A 23 8.32 9.56 -8.23
C GLU A 23 9.08 9.58 -6.89
N PRO A 24 10.23 10.28 -6.82
CA PRO A 24 10.94 10.49 -5.56
C PRO A 24 10.02 11.13 -4.52
N ALA A 25 10.15 10.71 -3.27
CA ALA A 25 9.40 11.24 -2.15
C ALA A 25 10.31 11.43 -0.94
N GLU A 26 9.93 12.32 -0.04
CA GLU A 26 10.65 12.51 1.21
C GLU A 26 10.45 11.31 2.13
N CYS A 27 11.55 10.84 2.71
CA CYS A 27 11.52 9.77 3.69
C CYS A 27 11.07 10.32 5.04
N ALA A 28 10.04 9.72 5.64
CA ALA A 28 9.61 10.12 6.98
C ALA A 28 10.70 9.94 8.04
N ILE A 29 10.54 10.68 9.14
CA ILE A 29 11.40 10.64 10.31
C ILE A 29 11.49 9.20 10.85
N GLY A 30 12.71 8.66 10.88
CA GLY A 30 12.99 7.28 11.31
C GLY A 30 13.26 6.29 10.18
N ALA A 31 13.10 6.71 8.92
CA ALA A 31 13.56 5.93 7.78
C ALA A 31 15.10 5.75 7.81
N PRO A 32 15.63 4.67 7.20
CA PRO A 32 17.07 4.44 7.12
C PRO A 32 17.77 5.59 6.40
N LYS A 33 18.87 6.11 6.97
CA LYS A 33 19.61 7.28 6.43
C LYS A 33 20.07 7.18 4.97
N ASN A 34 20.22 5.96 4.46
CA ASN A 34 20.67 5.70 3.08
C ASN A 34 19.56 5.07 2.21
N GLY A 35 18.34 4.95 2.73
CA GLY A 35 17.21 4.47 1.94
C GLY A 35 16.73 5.57 0.99
N ARG A 36 16.22 5.16 -0.18
CA ARG A 36 15.57 6.08 -1.12
C ARG A 36 14.07 5.87 -1.08
N CYS A 37 13.30 6.90 -0.76
CA CYS A 37 11.83 6.79 -0.68
C CYS A 37 11.21 7.22 -2.01
N ILE A 38 10.24 6.43 -2.46
CA ILE A 38 9.44 6.76 -3.65
C ILE A 38 7.96 6.61 -3.35
N ARG A 39 7.15 7.43 -4.00
CA ARG A 39 5.70 7.29 -4.04
C ARG A 39 5.30 6.59 -5.34
N VAL A 40 4.53 5.51 -5.22
CA VAL A 40 4.07 4.69 -6.33
C VAL A 40 2.58 4.94 -6.52
N TYR A 41 2.19 5.33 -7.72
CA TYR A 41 0.81 5.54 -8.13
C TYR A 41 0.32 4.32 -8.87
N VAL A 42 -0.80 3.78 -8.42
CA VAL A 42 -1.37 2.55 -8.95
C VAL A 42 -2.85 2.67 -9.23
N THR A 43 -3.30 1.88 -10.18
CA THR A 43 -4.70 1.58 -10.40
C THR A 43 -5.00 0.20 -9.82
N ALA A 44 -5.94 0.14 -8.88
CA ALA A 44 -6.42 -1.09 -8.26
C ALA A 44 -7.69 -1.59 -8.96
N GLU A 45 -7.71 -2.85 -9.38
CA GLU A 45 -8.85 -3.49 -10.04
C GLU A 45 -9.26 -4.78 -9.34
N ASN A 46 -10.56 -4.93 -9.11
CA ASN A 46 -11.18 -6.19 -8.70
C ASN A 46 -12.61 -6.25 -9.24
N ALA A 47 -12.81 -7.06 -10.30
CA ALA A 47 -14.09 -7.22 -10.99
C ALA A 47 -15.20 -7.85 -10.13
N ASN A 48 -14.84 -8.49 -9.00
CA ASN A 48 -15.80 -9.15 -8.10
C ASN A 48 -16.02 -8.36 -6.80
N ASN A 49 -15.38 -7.20 -6.66
CA ASN A 49 -15.60 -6.36 -5.50
C ASN A 49 -17.01 -5.75 -5.58
N THR A 50 -17.75 -5.82 -4.48
CA THR A 50 -19.13 -5.33 -4.38
C THR A 50 -19.30 -4.23 -3.33
N LYS A 51 -18.22 -3.87 -2.63
CA LYS A 51 -18.20 -2.91 -1.53
C LYS A 51 -16.83 -2.23 -1.45
N PRO A 52 -16.75 -0.97 -0.99
CA PRO A 52 -15.46 -0.33 -0.79
C PRO A 52 -14.55 -1.14 0.15
N ALA A 53 -13.28 -1.21 -0.22
CA ALA A 53 -12.20 -1.79 0.59
C ALA A 53 -11.43 -0.69 1.32
N TYR A 54 -10.86 -1.00 2.48
CA TYR A 54 -10.11 -0.05 3.32
C TYR A 54 -8.86 -0.73 3.87
N ASN A 55 -7.80 0.05 4.10
CA ASN A 55 -6.54 -0.42 4.70
C ASN A 55 -5.96 -1.65 3.99
N SER A 56 -5.79 -1.56 2.67
CA SER A 56 -5.32 -2.68 1.88
C SER A 56 -3.81 -2.86 2.05
N GLU A 57 -3.38 -4.09 2.33
CA GLU A 57 -1.97 -4.45 2.44
C GLU A 57 -1.41 -4.75 1.04
N ILE A 58 -0.24 -4.20 0.71
CA ILE A 58 0.39 -4.36 -0.60
C ILE A 58 1.42 -5.47 -0.56
N PHE A 59 1.36 -6.36 -1.56
CA PHE A 59 2.27 -7.48 -1.74
C PHE A 59 2.81 -7.48 -3.18
N GLY A 60 3.99 -8.06 -3.37
CA GLY A 60 4.60 -8.26 -4.69
C GLY A 60 6.12 -8.16 -4.60
N ARG A 61 6.77 -7.76 -5.69
CA ARG A 61 8.22 -7.54 -5.72
C ARG A 61 8.54 -6.26 -6.46
N VAL A 62 9.59 -5.57 -6.03
CA VAL A 62 10.17 -4.42 -6.72
C VAL A 62 11.63 -4.73 -6.98
N ARG A 63 12.06 -4.64 -8.24
CA ARG A 63 13.40 -5.03 -8.68
C ARG A 63 14.06 -3.93 -9.46
N PHE A 64 15.39 -3.88 -9.39
CA PHE A 64 16.17 -3.12 -10.37
C PHE A 64 16.25 -3.90 -11.69
N SER A 65 16.66 -3.21 -12.75
CA SER A 65 16.85 -3.80 -14.08
C SER A 65 17.88 -4.95 -14.11
N ASN A 66 18.77 -5.03 -13.11
CA ASN A 66 19.73 -6.13 -12.94
C ASN A 66 19.10 -7.40 -12.32
N GLY A 67 17.82 -7.36 -11.93
CA GLY A 67 17.08 -8.47 -11.32
C GLY A 67 17.19 -8.58 -9.81
N GLU A 68 18.00 -7.75 -9.16
CA GLU A 68 18.12 -7.67 -7.70
C GLU A 68 16.91 -6.97 -7.07
N SER A 69 16.65 -7.25 -5.79
CA SER A 69 15.59 -6.58 -5.05
C SER A 69 15.92 -5.11 -4.87
N ALA A 70 14.97 -4.25 -5.22
CA ALA A 70 15.11 -2.81 -5.01
C ALA A 70 14.68 -2.38 -3.62
N LEU A 71 14.02 -3.24 -2.84
CA LEU A 71 13.47 -2.91 -1.53
C LEU A 71 14.56 -2.88 -0.45
N TYR A 72 14.48 -1.91 0.47
CA TYR A 72 15.46 -1.74 1.54
C TYR A 72 15.31 -2.78 2.67
N GLY A 73 16.42 -3.27 3.21
CA GLY A 73 16.47 -4.02 4.48
C GLY A 73 15.83 -5.41 4.41
N ASP A 74 15.11 -5.82 5.46
CA ASP A 74 14.46 -7.15 5.53
C ASP A 74 13.34 -7.32 4.48
N PHE A 75 12.88 -6.22 3.87
CA PHE A 75 11.98 -6.25 2.71
C PHE A 75 12.70 -6.64 1.42
N ALA A 76 14.03 -6.62 1.38
CA ALA A 76 14.81 -7.12 0.23
C ALA A 76 14.58 -8.62 0.02
N GLU A 77 14.36 -9.37 1.12
CA GLU A 77 14.00 -10.80 1.12
C GLU A 77 12.49 -11.05 1.04
N ALA A 78 11.66 -9.99 1.05
CA ALA A 78 10.21 -10.11 0.88
C ALA A 78 9.90 -10.63 -0.53
N SER A 79 9.86 -11.96 -0.63
CA SER A 79 9.18 -12.69 -1.69
C SER A 79 7.67 -12.43 -1.61
N ASP A 80 6.89 -13.01 -2.52
CA ASP A 80 5.42 -12.84 -2.71
C ASP A 80 4.52 -12.94 -1.46
N ALA A 81 5.09 -13.18 -0.27
CA ALA A 81 4.46 -13.33 1.04
C ALA A 81 4.70 -12.14 2.02
N GLY A 82 5.65 -11.24 1.77
CA GLY A 82 5.92 -10.09 2.65
C GLY A 82 5.09 -8.86 2.28
N GLN A 83 4.50 -8.19 3.28
CA GLN A 83 3.84 -6.91 3.08
C GLN A 83 4.89 -5.84 2.74
N LEU A 84 4.69 -5.16 1.61
CA LEU A 84 5.57 -4.10 1.11
C LEU A 84 5.16 -2.73 1.63
N ALA A 85 3.86 -2.49 1.66
CA ALA A 85 3.25 -1.21 2.02
C ALA A 85 1.79 -1.40 2.38
N SER A 86 1.09 -0.29 2.62
CA SER A 86 -0.36 -0.25 2.78
C SER A 86 -0.93 0.90 1.97
N ILE A 87 -2.15 0.72 1.46
CA ILE A 87 -2.99 1.81 0.96
C ILE A 87 -3.96 2.16 2.10
N PRO A 88 -3.78 3.32 2.78
CA PRO A 88 -4.68 3.74 3.86
C PRO A 88 -6.02 4.24 3.32
N GLU A 89 -6.06 4.69 2.07
CA GLU A 89 -7.26 5.20 1.42
C GLU A 89 -8.28 4.09 1.11
N GLU A 90 -9.55 4.48 0.96
CA GLU A 90 -10.58 3.60 0.41
C GLU A 90 -10.17 3.08 -0.98
N ILE A 91 -10.46 1.83 -1.35
CA ILE A 91 -10.49 1.37 -2.74
C ILE A 91 -11.96 1.18 -3.13
N SER A 92 -12.46 2.07 -3.99
CA SER A 92 -13.85 2.07 -4.44
C SER A 92 -14.14 0.89 -5.37
N VAL A 93 -15.42 0.61 -5.59
CA VAL A 93 -15.88 -0.56 -6.35
C VAL A 93 -15.35 -0.50 -7.81
N ASN A 94 -14.92 -1.67 -8.32
CA ASN A 94 -14.38 -1.91 -9.67
C ASN A 94 -13.00 -1.32 -9.99
N LYS A 95 -12.79 -0.02 -9.78
CA LYS A 95 -11.54 0.64 -10.16
C LYS A 95 -11.29 1.89 -9.34
N LYS A 96 -10.10 2.01 -8.75
CA LYS A 96 -9.66 3.26 -8.09
C LYS A 96 -8.17 3.50 -8.33
N SER A 97 -7.80 4.76 -8.53
CA SER A 97 -6.41 5.21 -8.39
C SER A 97 -6.07 5.36 -6.91
N ALA A 98 -4.90 4.87 -6.53
CA ALA A 98 -4.36 4.95 -5.18
C ALA A 98 -2.85 5.20 -5.25
N SER A 99 -2.26 5.59 -4.12
CA SER A 99 -0.81 5.64 -3.99
C SER A 99 -0.33 4.99 -2.71
N PHE A 100 0.92 4.54 -2.72
CA PHE A 100 1.60 4.07 -1.52
C PHE A 100 3.09 4.38 -1.64
N GLY A 101 3.75 4.47 -0.49
CA GLY A 101 5.18 4.69 -0.44
C GLY A 101 5.98 3.40 -0.21
N ILE A 102 7.17 3.32 -0.80
CA ILE A 102 8.16 2.26 -0.53
C ILE A 102 9.58 2.80 -0.35
N ILE A 103 10.35 2.14 0.52
CA ILE A 103 11.76 2.46 0.75
C ILE A 103 12.63 1.49 -0.06
N LEU A 104 13.50 2.06 -0.89
CA LEU A 104 14.43 1.35 -1.75
C LEU A 104 15.85 1.32 -1.19
N THR A 105 16.63 0.32 -1.58
CA THR A 105 18.07 0.29 -1.35
C THR A 105 18.76 1.50 -2.03
N PRO A 106 19.90 1.96 -1.49
CA PRO A 106 20.66 3.03 -2.12
C PRO A 106 21.09 2.62 -3.54
N GLY A 107 20.87 3.49 -4.51
CA GLY A 107 21.12 3.25 -5.93
C GLY A 107 20.89 4.52 -6.75
N ASN A 108 21.09 4.45 -8.07
CA ASN A 108 20.91 5.61 -8.93
C ASN A 108 19.42 5.92 -9.13
N GLU A 109 19.02 7.20 -8.99
CA GLU A 109 17.62 7.65 -9.11
C GLU A 109 17.00 7.31 -10.45
N ASP A 110 17.82 7.27 -11.50
CA ASP A 110 17.42 6.93 -12.86
C ASP A 110 17.35 5.41 -13.14
N ASP A 111 17.71 4.56 -12.17
CA ASP A 111 17.67 3.11 -12.38
C ASP A 111 16.21 2.64 -12.53
N PRO A 112 15.84 2.01 -13.65
CA PRO A 112 14.46 1.59 -13.88
C PRO A 112 14.06 0.51 -12.88
N LEU A 113 12.87 0.69 -12.31
CA LEU A 113 12.23 -0.27 -11.41
C LEU A 113 11.23 -1.15 -12.16
N ASP A 114 11.30 -2.44 -11.88
CA ASP A 114 10.33 -3.44 -12.34
C ASP A 114 9.43 -3.87 -11.17
N PHE A 115 8.12 -3.68 -11.35
CA PHE A 115 7.09 -4.00 -10.36
C PHE A 115 6.39 -5.30 -10.77
N VAL A 116 6.64 -6.37 -10.01
CA VAL A 116 6.24 -7.72 -10.38
C VAL A 116 5.13 -8.22 -9.47
N LYS A 117 3.99 -8.58 -10.08
CA LYS A 117 2.82 -9.18 -9.42
C LYS A 117 2.35 -8.38 -8.21
N LEU A 118 2.27 -7.06 -8.36
CA LEU A 118 1.72 -6.21 -7.31
C LEU A 118 0.23 -6.50 -7.11
N LYS A 119 -0.16 -6.69 -5.86
CA LYS A 119 -1.54 -6.92 -5.45
C LYS A 119 -1.81 -6.24 -4.13
N ALA A 120 -3.03 -5.73 -3.96
CA ALA A 120 -3.53 -5.27 -2.67
C ALA A 120 -4.46 -6.32 -2.07
N ARG A 121 -4.32 -6.63 -0.79
CA ARG A 121 -5.18 -7.55 -0.07
C ARG A 121 -5.92 -6.80 1.02
N THR A 122 -7.24 -6.92 1.04
CA THR A 122 -8.10 -6.31 2.04
C THR A 122 -8.77 -7.40 2.87
N TYR A 123 -8.76 -7.24 4.20
CA TYR A 123 -9.38 -8.20 5.10
C TYR A 123 -10.79 -7.78 5.50
N PRO A 124 -11.71 -8.74 5.67
CA PRO A 124 -13.06 -8.45 6.13
C PRO A 124 -13.03 -7.80 7.52
N GLY A 125 -13.81 -6.73 7.70
CA GLY A 125 -13.91 -6.03 8.97
C GLY A 125 -12.99 -4.82 9.10
N MET A 126 -12.09 -4.58 8.14
CA MET A 126 -11.41 -3.29 8.01
C MET A 126 -12.43 -2.19 7.73
N ARG A 127 -12.31 -1.07 8.44
CA ARG A 127 -13.22 0.09 8.36
C ARG A 127 -12.42 1.35 8.04
N ALA A 128 -13.11 2.38 7.59
CA ALA A 128 -12.51 3.69 7.32
C ALA A 128 -11.84 4.34 8.55
N ASP A 129 -12.31 4.02 9.76
CA ASP A 129 -11.77 4.54 11.03
C ASP A 129 -10.61 3.70 11.59
N PHE A 130 -10.37 2.51 11.05
CA PHE A 130 -9.19 1.74 11.37
C PHE A 130 -8.03 2.36 10.59
N ARG A 131 -6.99 2.87 11.27
CA ARG A 131 -5.77 3.31 10.60
C ARG A 131 -4.71 2.26 10.81
N VAL A 132 -4.33 1.55 9.74
CA VAL A 132 -3.04 0.85 9.76
C VAL A 132 -1.98 1.93 9.78
N ILE A 133 -1.13 1.92 10.81
CA ILE A 133 0.01 2.85 10.92
C ILE A 133 0.76 2.80 9.58
N ALA A 134 0.84 3.94 8.89
CA ALA A 134 1.56 4.04 7.62
C ALA A 134 2.96 3.43 7.82
N PRO A 135 3.48 2.64 6.86
CA PRO A 135 4.84 2.14 6.97
C PRO A 135 5.77 3.31 7.23
N VAL A 136 6.64 3.18 8.24
CA VAL A 136 7.60 4.20 8.66
C VAL A 136 8.38 4.63 7.42
N GLY A 137 8.11 5.81 6.88
CA GLY A 137 8.81 6.26 5.68
C GLY A 137 8.14 7.31 4.79
N PHE A 138 6.88 7.70 5.01
CA PHE A 138 6.24 8.75 4.18
C PHE A 138 5.55 9.79 5.04
N GLU A 139 5.91 11.06 4.86
CA GLU A 139 5.07 12.17 5.28
C GLU A 139 3.96 12.29 4.24
N ASP A 140 2.76 11.86 4.61
CA ASP A 140 1.57 12.31 3.91
C ASP A 140 1.35 13.75 4.35
N GLU A 141 1.59 14.71 3.45
CA GLU A 141 1.31 16.15 3.61
C GLU A 141 -0.19 16.43 3.86
N GLU A 142 -1.03 15.41 4.05
CA GLU A 142 -2.47 15.52 4.27
C GLU A 142 -2.99 15.18 5.68
N CYS A 143 -2.19 14.72 6.65
CA CYS A 143 -2.61 14.75 8.07
C CYS A 143 -1.41 14.60 9.03
N GLU A 144 -0.61 15.65 9.25
CA GLU A 144 0.30 15.72 10.42
C GLU A 144 -0.46 15.58 11.77
N ASN A 145 -1.79 15.74 11.79
CA ASN A 145 -2.59 15.69 13.02
C ASN A 145 -3.19 14.31 13.37
N ALA A 146 -3.04 13.30 12.50
CA ALA A 146 -3.65 11.99 12.74
C ALA A 146 -2.88 11.10 13.73
N ALA A 147 -1.59 11.35 13.94
CA ALA A 147 -0.77 10.59 14.90
C ALA A 147 -1.22 10.80 16.37
N TYR A 148 -2.06 11.80 16.64
CA TYR A 148 -2.57 12.16 17.97
C TYR A 148 -4.08 11.96 18.15
N GLY A 149 -4.76 11.30 17.20
CA GLY A 149 -6.19 11.00 17.33
C GLY A 149 -7.10 12.23 17.27
N LEU A 150 -6.66 13.31 16.64
CA LEU A 150 -7.51 14.47 16.36
C LEU A 150 -8.22 14.28 15.02
N PRO A 151 -9.54 14.59 14.93
CA PRO A 151 -10.26 14.55 13.66
C PRO A 151 -9.65 15.58 12.70
N CYS A 152 -9.28 15.13 11.50
CA CYS A 152 -8.88 15.99 10.40
C CYS A 152 -10.17 16.64 9.87
N ASP A 153 -10.61 17.77 10.43
CA ASP A 153 -11.57 18.74 9.86
C ASP A 153 -11.68 19.96 10.80
N GLU A 154 -11.17 21.12 10.37
CA GLU A 154 -11.92 22.37 10.17
C GLU A 154 -10.93 23.53 9.96
N GLU A 155 -11.08 24.19 8.81
CA GLU A 155 -10.42 25.45 8.45
C GLU A 155 -10.50 26.48 9.58
N PHE A 156 -9.38 27.13 9.91
CA PHE A 156 -9.35 28.50 10.43
C PHE A 156 -8.09 29.23 9.99
#